data_AF-A0A929YT78-F1
#
_entry.id   AF-A0A929YT78-F1
#
_cell.length_a   1.000
_cell.length_b   1.000
_cell.length_c   1.000
_cell.angle_alpha   90.00
_cell.angle_beta   90.00
_cell.angle_gamma   90.00
#
_symmetry.space_group_name_H-M   'P 1'
#
loop_
_entity.id
_entity.type
_entity.pdbx_description
1 polymer ?
#
loop_
_entity_poly.entity_id
_entity_poly.type
_entity_poly.pdbx_seq_one_letter_code
_entity_poly.pdbx_strand_id
1 'polypeptide(L)'
;MQISTLLRGCMVATLTAVSTLSFAQKVVTTEKTGQLETLIKESERENTPSLKVVGPINGEDIKIIRIMCGRDFSGSESEGTTRTLDLSEAQIKQEAGKNYFNEHVGFFNRFYSPSADNEIGVKMFYRCEPLREIILPKTTTVIAGYAFDNCTSLAKCTFSAGLTTIRQYAFRNTKLTNVELPSTLTDMEAKVFDGCKELTTVTFTSKAAPSMPGELFPNCPKLKTIIVPKESLEAYTAALKLPEGVTIEGREGITAVRSAASAAPVEVARFDLQGRRLTQPQKGVNLVRYSNGTTAKVVVR
;
A
#
# COMPACT_ATOMS: atom_id res chain seq x y z
N MET A 1 46.53 -37.50 32.15
CA MET A 1 46.38 -37.42 30.68
C MET A 1 45.26 -36.44 30.39
N GLN A 2 45.61 -35.26 29.87
CA GLN A 2 44.69 -34.20 29.45
C GLN A 2 43.96 -34.59 28.16
N ILE A 3 42.64 -34.39 28.09
CA ILE A 3 41.86 -34.04 26.89
C ILE A 3 40.60 -33.30 27.40
N SER A 4 40.60 -31.99 27.67
CA SER A 4 40.36 -30.82 26.79
C SER A 4 39.16 -30.89 25.81
N THR A 5 38.22 -29.94 26.00
CA THR A 5 37.34 -29.26 25.00
C THR A 5 36.25 -30.10 24.30
N LEU A 6 34.96 -29.74 24.26
CA LEU A 6 34.38 -28.46 23.84
C LEU A 6 32.98 -28.22 24.46
N LEU A 7 32.80 -27.07 25.11
CA LEU A 7 31.52 -26.37 25.12
C LEU A 7 31.31 -25.74 23.74
N ARG A 8 30.15 -25.97 23.12
CA ARG A 8 29.54 -25.02 22.19
C ARG A 8 28.07 -24.91 22.53
N GLY A 9 27.70 -23.74 23.05
CA GLY A 9 26.31 -23.35 23.20
C GLY A 9 25.65 -23.16 21.85
N CYS A 10 24.33 -23.30 21.82
CA CYS A 10 23.51 -22.64 20.82
C CYS A 10 22.24 -22.18 21.50
N MET A 11 22.04 -20.86 21.43
CA MET A 11 20.91 -20.12 21.97
C MET A 11 19.59 -20.76 21.54
N VAL A 12 18.67 -20.90 22.49
CA VAL A 12 17.25 -21.11 22.19
C VAL A 12 16.75 -19.81 21.58
N ALA A 13 16.76 -19.71 20.25
CA ALA A 13 16.02 -18.68 19.54
C ALA A 13 14.53 -19.03 19.68
N THR A 14 13.85 -18.39 20.63
CA THR A 14 12.39 -18.36 20.66
C THR A 14 11.93 -17.60 19.43
N LEU A 15 11.70 -18.35 18.35
CA LEU A 15 11.01 -17.88 17.16
C LEU A 15 9.57 -17.57 17.59
N THR A 16 9.30 -16.32 17.96
CA THR A 16 7.92 -15.82 18.08
C THR A 16 7.34 -15.84 16.67
N ALA A 17 6.72 -16.96 16.32
CA ALA A 17 5.86 -17.05 15.15
C ALA A 17 4.74 -16.03 15.36
N VAL A 18 4.87 -14.85 14.75
CA VAL A 18 3.76 -13.93 14.57
C VAL A 18 2.81 -14.65 13.62
N SER A 19 1.83 -15.36 14.19
CA SER A 19 0.78 -16.00 13.41
C SER A 19 0.05 -14.90 12.66
N THR A 20 0.32 -14.76 11.36
CA THR A 20 -0.50 -13.93 10.48
C THR A 20 -1.86 -14.61 10.37
N LEU A 21 -2.79 -14.23 11.24
CA LEU A 21 -4.21 -14.46 11.02
C LEU A 21 -4.53 -13.79 9.68
N SER A 22 -4.62 -14.58 8.60
CA SER A 22 -5.15 -14.08 7.33
C SER A 22 -6.66 -13.94 7.50
N PHE A 23 -7.10 -12.75 7.87
CA PHE A 23 -8.52 -12.42 7.81
C PHE A 23 -8.99 -12.53 6.35
N ALA A 24 -10.19 -13.08 6.13
CA ALA A 24 -10.77 -13.11 4.79
C ALA A 24 -10.92 -11.67 4.28
N GLN A 25 -10.45 -11.40 3.06
CA GLN A 25 -10.64 -10.11 2.41
C GLN A 25 -12.12 -9.92 2.10
N LYS A 26 -12.74 -8.85 2.63
CA LYS A 26 -14.10 -8.47 2.25
C LYS A 26 -14.05 -7.75 0.91
N VAL A 27 -14.77 -8.27 -0.09
CA VAL A 27 -14.91 -7.65 -1.40
C VAL A 27 -16.26 -6.97 -1.48
N VAL A 28 -16.29 -5.69 -1.86
CA VAL A 28 -17.49 -4.90 -2.05
C VAL A 28 -17.47 -4.31 -3.46
N THR A 29 -18.55 -4.53 -4.20
CA THR A 29 -18.71 -4.01 -5.56
C THR A 29 -19.77 -2.93 -5.57
N THR A 30 -19.42 -1.74 -6.04
CA THR A 30 -20.35 -0.65 -6.34
C THR A 30 -20.75 -0.73 -7.82
N GLU A 31 -22.03 -0.52 -8.10
CA GLU A 31 -22.59 -0.35 -9.45
C GLU A 31 -22.67 1.13 -9.83
N LYS A 32 -22.75 2.03 -8.84
CA LYS A 32 -22.71 3.49 -8.98
C LYS A 32 -22.04 4.11 -7.75
N THR A 33 -21.64 5.37 -7.87
CA THR A 33 -21.06 6.16 -6.77
C THR A 33 -22.06 6.35 -5.61
N GLY A 34 -21.53 6.58 -4.41
CA GLY A 34 -22.27 6.80 -3.16
C GLY A 34 -22.93 5.55 -2.56
N GLN A 35 -22.55 4.35 -3.00
CA GLN A 35 -23.19 3.10 -2.55
C GLN A 35 -22.53 2.45 -1.32
N LEU A 36 -21.31 2.82 -0.93
CA LEU A 36 -20.62 2.11 0.16
C LEU A 36 -21.32 2.23 1.51
N GLU A 37 -22.01 3.34 1.78
CA GLU A 37 -22.79 3.53 3.01
C GLU A 37 -23.85 2.43 3.19
N THR A 38 -24.50 2.00 2.10
CA THR A 38 -25.54 0.97 2.14
C THR A 38 -24.98 -0.44 2.04
N LEU A 39 -23.82 -0.62 1.39
CA LEU A 39 -23.16 -1.91 1.21
C LEU A 39 -22.30 -2.34 2.41
N ILE A 40 -21.87 -1.38 3.25
CA ILE A 40 -21.04 -1.62 4.43
C ILE A 40 -21.72 -1.03 5.65
N LYS A 41 -22.32 -1.89 6.46
CA LYS A 41 -22.97 -1.51 7.72
C LYS A 41 -21.93 -1.07 8.74
N GLU A 42 -22.34 -0.23 9.68
CA GLU A 42 -21.45 0.32 10.72
C GLU A 42 -20.69 -0.76 11.51
N SER A 43 -21.38 -1.82 11.96
CA SER A 43 -20.74 -2.95 12.66
C SER A 43 -19.70 -3.72 11.84
N GLU A 44 -19.77 -3.64 10.52
CA GLU A 44 -18.78 -4.23 9.62
C GLU A 44 -17.56 -3.32 9.44
N ARG A 45 -17.71 -1.99 9.61
CA ARG A 45 -16.61 -1.01 9.48
C ARG A 45 -15.54 -1.23 10.54
N GLU A 46 -15.95 -1.63 11.74
CA GLU A 46 -15.09 -1.95 12.89
C GLU A 46 -14.44 -3.34 12.77
N ASN A 47 -14.98 -4.24 11.96
CA ASN A 47 -14.57 -5.66 11.91
C ASN A 47 -14.07 -6.13 10.54
N THR A 48 -13.64 -5.21 9.68
CA THR A 48 -13.12 -5.51 8.34
C THR A 48 -11.64 -5.10 8.23
N PRO A 49 -10.68 -5.95 8.64
CA PRO A 49 -9.25 -5.62 8.58
C PRO A 49 -8.66 -5.65 7.16
N SER A 50 -9.36 -6.26 6.20
CA SER A 50 -8.96 -6.31 4.79
C SER A 50 -10.18 -6.06 3.90
N LEU A 51 -10.12 -4.97 3.12
CA LEU A 51 -11.20 -4.52 2.25
C LEU A 51 -10.69 -4.44 0.80
N LYS A 52 -11.49 -4.94 -0.13
CA LYS A 52 -11.36 -4.66 -1.57
C LYS A 52 -12.62 -3.94 -2.05
N VAL A 53 -12.43 -2.84 -2.78
CA VAL A 53 -13.53 -2.10 -3.41
C VAL A 53 -13.38 -2.19 -4.92
N VAL A 54 -14.49 -2.53 -5.59
CA VAL A 54 -14.60 -2.67 -7.04
C VAL A 54 -15.68 -1.73 -7.54
N GLY A 55 -15.46 -1.07 -8.67
CA GLY A 55 -16.46 -0.19 -9.29
C GLY A 55 -16.28 1.30 -8.97
N PRO A 56 -17.22 2.15 -9.43
CA PRO A 56 -17.13 3.60 -9.27
C PRO A 56 -17.34 4.04 -7.83
N ILE A 57 -16.48 4.94 -7.34
CA ILE A 57 -16.56 5.53 -6.00
C ILE A 57 -16.36 7.06 -6.05
N ASN A 58 -17.12 7.82 -5.25
CA ASN A 58 -16.96 9.27 -5.10
C ASN A 58 -16.47 9.63 -3.68
N GLY A 59 -16.47 10.91 -3.32
CA GLY A 59 -16.06 11.35 -1.99
C GLY A 59 -16.93 10.84 -0.83
N GLU A 60 -18.20 10.50 -1.05
CA GLU A 60 -19.04 9.88 0.00
C GLU A 60 -18.60 8.45 0.27
N ASP A 61 -18.25 7.69 -0.76
CA ASP A 61 -17.69 6.34 -0.60
C ASP A 61 -16.32 6.39 0.09
N ILE A 62 -15.45 7.31 -0.35
CA ILE A 62 -14.12 7.50 0.23
C ILE A 62 -14.22 7.90 1.70
N LYS A 63 -15.21 8.71 2.10
CA LYS A 63 -15.49 9.01 3.51
C LYS A 63 -15.70 7.74 4.33
N ILE A 64 -16.44 6.76 3.81
CA ILE A 64 -16.65 5.46 4.48
C ILE A 64 -15.35 4.67 4.57
N ILE A 65 -14.57 4.63 3.48
CA ILE A 65 -13.26 3.97 3.49
C ILE A 65 -12.33 4.63 4.52
N ARG A 66 -12.32 5.97 4.64
CA ARG A 66 -11.54 6.68 5.68
C ARG A 66 -11.95 6.26 7.08
N ILE A 67 -13.26 6.20 7.36
CA ILE A 67 -13.79 5.74 8.64
C ILE A 67 -13.30 4.32 8.94
N MET A 68 -13.35 3.43 7.95
CA MET A 68 -12.83 2.06 8.09
C MET A 68 -11.31 2.01 8.30
N CYS A 69 -10.58 2.99 7.75
CA CYS A 69 -9.15 3.19 7.94
C CYS A 69 -8.83 4.10 9.15
N GLY A 70 -9.73 4.21 10.13
CA GLY A 70 -9.47 4.83 11.44
C GLY A 70 -9.60 6.35 11.52
N ARG A 71 -10.14 7.02 10.50
CA ARG A 71 -10.38 8.48 10.53
C ARG A 71 -11.75 8.85 10.02
N ASP A 72 -12.49 9.63 10.79
CA ASP A 72 -13.81 10.10 10.41
C ASP A 72 -13.77 11.27 9.39
N PHE A 73 -14.95 11.81 9.08
CA PHE A 73 -15.08 12.96 8.19
C PHE A 73 -14.41 14.23 8.73
N SER A 74 -14.29 14.41 10.04
CA SER A 74 -13.65 15.57 10.68
C SER A 74 -12.13 15.40 10.91
N GLY A 75 -11.61 14.19 10.67
CA GLY A 75 -10.22 13.80 10.96
C GLY A 75 -9.99 13.32 12.39
N SER A 76 -11.06 13.14 13.17
CA SER A 76 -11.05 12.48 14.47
C SER A 76 -10.85 10.97 14.30
N GLU A 77 -10.43 10.32 15.37
CA GLU A 77 -10.25 8.86 15.36
C GLU A 77 -11.60 8.15 15.25
N SER A 78 -11.64 7.09 14.46
CA SER A 78 -12.77 6.15 14.40
C SER A 78 -12.31 4.75 14.81
N GLU A 79 -13.28 3.87 15.11
CA GLU A 79 -13.04 2.48 15.50
C GLU A 79 -12.72 1.55 14.30
N GLY A 80 -12.53 2.12 13.10
CA GLY A 80 -12.23 1.35 11.90
C GLY A 80 -10.91 0.58 11.98
N THR A 81 -10.93 -0.68 11.55
CA THR A 81 -9.79 -1.60 11.68
C THR A 81 -9.12 -2.00 10.37
N THR A 82 -9.52 -1.40 9.24
CA THR A 82 -8.98 -1.75 7.92
C THR A 82 -7.48 -1.44 7.83
N ARG A 83 -6.70 -2.51 7.67
CA ARG A 83 -5.23 -2.49 7.56
C ARG A 83 -4.77 -2.74 6.14
N THR A 84 -5.55 -3.45 5.34
CA THR A 84 -5.25 -3.73 3.93
C THR A 84 -6.40 -3.21 3.08
N LEU A 85 -6.08 -2.33 2.15
CA LEU A 85 -7.05 -1.71 1.26
C LEU A 85 -6.67 -1.97 -0.20
N ASP A 86 -7.50 -2.73 -0.90
CA ASP A 86 -7.34 -3.00 -2.33
C ASP A 86 -8.35 -2.16 -3.13
N LEU A 87 -7.85 -1.14 -3.82
CA LEU A 87 -8.62 -0.29 -4.73
C LEU A 87 -8.27 -0.55 -6.19
N SER A 88 -7.59 -1.65 -6.51
CA SER A 88 -7.04 -1.91 -7.86
C SER A 88 -8.09 -1.89 -8.98
N GLU A 89 -9.35 -2.17 -8.66
CA GLU A 89 -10.50 -2.17 -9.56
C GLU A 89 -11.54 -1.09 -9.21
N ALA A 90 -11.21 -0.17 -8.30
CA ALA A 90 -12.03 0.99 -8.02
C ALA A 90 -11.81 2.07 -9.11
N GLN A 91 -12.84 2.88 -9.36
CA GLN A 91 -12.78 4.01 -10.27
C GLN A 91 -13.19 5.27 -9.51
N ILE A 92 -12.20 6.07 -9.10
CA ILE A 92 -12.47 7.32 -8.36
C ILE A 92 -13.10 8.34 -9.30
N LYS A 93 -14.25 8.86 -8.91
CA LYS A 93 -15.04 9.84 -9.66
C LYS A 93 -15.07 11.18 -8.95
N GLN A 94 -14.81 12.24 -9.71
CA GLN A 94 -15.04 13.61 -9.25
C GLN A 94 -16.52 13.95 -9.38
N GLU A 95 -17.11 14.37 -8.27
CA GLU A 95 -18.50 14.81 -8.22
C GLU A 95 -18.63 16.02 -7.29
N ALA A 96 -19.30 17.07 -7.78
CA ALA A 96 -19.48 18.30 -7.03
C ALA A 96 -20.23 18.06 -5.69
N GLY A 97 -19.71 18.62 -4.61
CA GLY A 97 -20.31 18.51 -3.27
C GLY A 97 -20.05 17.18 -2.54
N LYS A 98 -19.41 16.20 -3.18
CA LYS A 98 -19.11 14.88 -2.60
C LYS A 98 -17.75 14.90 -1.93
N ASN A 99 -17.72 15.36 -0.68
CA ASN A 99 -16.49 15.53 0.11
C ASN A 99 -16.18 14.29 0.96
N TYR A 100 -14.91 13.92 1.06
CA TYR A 100 -14.43 12.84 1.92
C TYR A 100 -13.80 13.30 3.24
N PHE A 101 -13.41 14.57 3.34
CA PHE A 101 -12.77 15.14 4.52
C PHE A 101 -13.16 16.60 4.72
N ASN A 102 -13.48 16.95 5.96
CA ASN A 102 -13.69 18.30 6.44
C ASN A 102 -12.63 18.61 7.50
N GLU A 103 -11.69 19.47 7.14
CA GLU A 103 -10.65 19.92 8.05
C GLU A 103 -11.04 21.23 8.72
N HIS A 104 -11.01 21.23 10.06
CA HIS A 104 -11.14 22.45 10.85
C HIS A 104 -9.81 23.23 10.82
N VAL A 105 -9.81 24.40 10.18
CA VAL A 105 -8.64 25.29 10.08
C VAL A 105 -8.98 26.61 10.77
N GLY A 106 -8.69 26.68 12.08
CA GLY A 106 -9.09 27.81 12.92
C GLY A 106 -10.62 27.90 12.99
N PHE A 107 -11.18 29.02 12.53
CA PHE A 107 -12.64 29.25 12.53
C PHE A 107 -13.35 28.79 11.25
N PHE A 108 -12.61 28.23 10.27
CA PHE A 108 -13.17 27.82 8.98
C PHE A 108 -13.10 26.30 8.78
N ASN A 109 -13.99 25.82 7.91
CA ASN A 109 -14.01 24.44 7.43
C ASN A 109 -13.44 24.39 6.02
N ARG A 110 -12.48 23.50 5.79
CA ARG A 110 -11.98 23.20 4.44
C ARG A 110 -12.44 21.80 4.04
N PHE A 111 -13.21 21.76 2.96
CA PHE A 111 -13.73 20.51 2.42
C PHE A 111 -12.83 19.98 1.30
N TYR A 112 -12.55 18.68 1.35
CA TYR A 112 -11.76 17.98 0.34
C TYR A 112 -12.63 16.93 -0.34
N SER A 113 -12.59 16.94 -1.67
CA SER A 113 -13.20 15.99 -2.59
C SER A 113 -12.16 15.57 -3.63
N PRO A 114 -12.41 14.52 -4.44
CA PRO A 114 -11.56 14.27 -5.60
C PRO A 114 -11.57 15.52 -6.48
N SER A 115 -10.42 15.98 -6.97
CA SER A 115 -10.38 17.18 -7.83
C SER A 115 -10.44 16.81 -9.31
N ALA A 116 -10.15 15.55 -9.63
CA ALA A 116 -10.31 14.93 -10.93
C ALA A 116 -10.64 13.44 -10.78
N ASP A 117 -11.14 12.84 -11.87
CA ASP A 117 -11.29 11.39 -11.97
C ASP A 117 -9.93 10.69 -11.83
N ASN A 118 -9.94 9.53 -11.17
CA ASN A 118 -8.78 8.66 -10.97
C ASN A 118 -7.60 9.31 -10.22
N GLU A 119 -7.86 10.29 -9.37
CA GLU A 119 -6.84 10.89 -8.50
C GLU A 119 -6.91 10.30 -7.07
N ILE A 120 -5.77 10.10 -6.42
CA ILE A 120 -5.72 10.04 -4.95
C ILE A 120 -5.60 11.47 -4.42
N GLY A 121 -6.74 12.05 -4.07
CA GLY A 121 -6.91 13.47 -3.76
C GLY A 121 -6.19 13.97 -2.50
N VAL A 122 -6.20 15.30 -2.35
CA VAL A 122 -5.49 16.01 -1.27
C VAL A 122 -6.01 15.54 0.09
N LYS A 123 -5.09 15.07 0.95
CA LYS A 123 -5.43 14.53 2.28
C LYS A 123 -6.44 13.36 2.29
N MET A 124 -6.60 12.65 1.16
CA MET A 124 -7.61 11.58 1.02
C MET A 124 -7.52 10.52 2.13
N PHE A 125 -6.33 10.08 2.51
CA PHE A 125 -6.08 9.15 3.60
C PHE A 125 -5.25 9.78 4.72
N TYR A 126 -5.32 11.10 4.89
CA TYR A 126 -4.57 11.82 5.94
C TYR A 126 -4.82 11.21 7.32
N ARG A 127 -3.73 10.83 8.01
CA ARG A 127 -3.72 10.18 9.33
C ARG A 127 -4.47 8.86 9.41
N CYS A 128 -4.70 8.12 8.33
CA CYS A 128 -5.26 6.77 8.39
C CYS A 128 -4.27 5.77 9.03
N GLU A 129 -4.08 5.86 10.34
CA GLU A 129 -3.04 5.18 11.11
C GLU A 129 -3.14 3.64 11.14
N PRO A 130 -4.33 3.01 11.13
CA PRO A 130 -4.46 1.56 10.98
C PRO A 130 -4.00 1.00 9.64
N LEU A 131 -4.01 1.81 8.57
CA LEU A 131 -3.72 1.36 7.21
C LEU A 131 -2.24 0.94 7.10
N ARG A 132 -2.00 -0.31 6.68
CA ARG A 132 -0.66 -0.91 6.53
C ARG A 132 -0.28 -1.17 5.08
N GLU A 133 -1.26 -1.55 4.27
CA GLU A 133 -1.07 -1.83 2.86
C GLU A 133 -2.20 -1.22 2.04
N ILE A 134 -1.82 -0.56 0.94
CA ILE A 134 -2.77 -0.10 -0.07
C ILE A 134 -2.35 -0.54 -1.47
N ILE A 135 -3.32 -0.95 -2.28
CA ILE A 135 -3.17 -1.13 -3.72
C ILE A 135 -4.00 -0.04 -4.39
N LEU A 136 -3.33 0.89 -5.08
CA LEU A 136 -4.02 2.01 -5.73
C LEU A 136 -4.85 1.54 -6.92
N PRO A 137 -5.90 2.28 -7.31
CA PRO A 137 -6.57 2.07 -8.59
C PRO A 137 -5.57 1.98 -9.75
N LYS A 138 -5.76 1.00 -10.64
CA LYS A 138 -4.93 0.85 -11.85
C LYS A 138 -5.02 2.06 -12.78
N THR A 139 -6.06 2.87 -12.63
CA THR A 139 -6.30 4.09 -13.39
C THR A 139 -5.65 5.32 -12.75
N THR A 140 -5.03 5.21 -11.57
CA THR A 140 -4.48 6.38 -10.87
C THR A 140 -3.37 7.03 -11.67
N THR A 141 -3.52 8.34 -11.92
CA THR A 141 -2.52 9.17 -12.62
C THR A 141 -1.83 10.16 -11.68
N VAL A 142 -2.51 10.60 -10.62
CA VAL A 142 -1.99 11.60 -9.68
C VAL A 142 -2.19 11.15 -8.23
N ILE A 143 -1.15 11.33 -7.42
CA ILE A 143 -1.23 11.31 -5.95
C ILE A 143 -1.00 12.73 -5.46
N ALA A 144 -2.04 13.31 -4.89
CA ALA A 144 -2.06 14.71 -4.48
C ALA A 144 -1.34 14.96 -3.16
N GLY A 145 -1.21 16.25 -2.81
CA GLY A 145 -0.46 16.67 -1.65
C GLY A 145 -1.04 16.09 -0.36
N TYR A 146 -0.19 15.64 0.54
CA TYR A 146 -0.57 15.07 1.84
C TYR A 146 -1.52 13.84 1.77
N ALA A 147 -1.67 13.19 0.60
CA ALA A 147 -2.63 12.10 0.38
C ALA A 147 -2.58 11.00 1.44
N PHE A 148 -1.38 10.57 1.86
CA PHE A 148 -1.12 9.57 2.90
C PHE A 148 -0.27 10.14 4.05
N ASP A 149 -0.27 11.45 4.23
CA ASP A 149 0.52 12.09 5.28
C ASP A 149 0.09 11.59 6.67
N ASN A 150 1.08 11.20 7.48
CA ASN A 150 0.91 10.59 8.80
C ASN A 150 0.09 9.29 8.81
N CYS A 151 0.06 8.52 7.71
CA CYS A 151 -0.33 7.10 7.77
C CYS A 151 0.78 6.27 8.43
N THR A 152 0.91 6.39 9.74
CA THR A 152 2.09 5.91 10.49
C THR A 152 2.26 4.39 10.54
N SER A 153 1.31 3.60 10.04
CA SER A 153 1.46 2.15 9.86
C SER A 153 1.63 1.73 8.40
N LEU A 154 1.50 2.64 7.43
CA LEU A 154 1.52 2.32 6.01
C LEU A 154 2.92 1.87 5.61
N ALA A 155 3.09 0.55 5.44
CA ALA A 155 4.36 -0.10 5.16
C ALA A 155 4.50 -0.53 3.70
N LYS A 156 3.38 -0.63 2.97
CA LYS A 156 3.34 -1.03 1.56
C LYS A 156 2.32 -0.22 0.76
N CYS A 157 2.74 0.29 -0.38
CA CYS A 157 1.88 0.93 -1.37
C CYS A 157 2.19 0.30 -2.73
N THR A 158 1.18 -0.24 -3.42
CA THR A 158 1.31 -0.66 -4.81
C THR A 158 0.82 0.45 -5.71
N PHE A 159 1.75 1.05 -6.47
CA PHE A 159 1.46 2.17 -7.35
C PHE A 159 0.80 1.71 -8.66
N SER A 160 0.00 2.60 -9.24
CA SER A 160 -0.54 2.45 -10.60
C SER A 160 0.57 2.50 -11.63
N ALA A 161 0.50 1.63 -12.65
CA ALA A 161 1.43 1.67 -13.78
C ALA A 161 1.24 2.92 -14.67
N GLY A 162 0.14 3.67 -14.50
CA GLY A 162 -0.14 4.92 -15.20
C GLY A 162 0.09 6.18 -14.36
N LEU A 163 0.70 6.07 -13.17
CA LEU A 163 0.97 7.22 -12.30
C LEU A 163 2.01 8.15 -12.94
N THR A 164 1.66 9.42 -13.09
CA THR A 164 2.53 10.46 -13.69
C THR A 164 3.02 11.48 -12.69
N THR A 165 2.29 11.70 -11.59
CA THR A 165 2.62 12.77 -10.64
C THR A 165 2.44 12.38 -9.18
N ILE A 166 3.42 12.74 -8.33
CA ILE A 166 3.33 12.66 -6.87
C ILE A 166 3.63 14.02 -6.25
N ARG A 167 2.66 14.57 -5.51
CA ARG A 167 2.72 15.93 -4.96
C ARG A 167 3.32 16.00 -3.56
N GLN A 168 3.53 17.22 -3.08
CA GLN A 168 4.26 17.53 -1.86
C GLN A 168 3.72 16.75 -0.66
N TYR A 169 4.63 16.16 0.13
CA TYR A 169 4.29 15.42 1.36
C TYR A 169 3.32 14.23 1.19
N ALA A 170 3.11 13.73 -0.02
CA ALA A 170 2.13 12.67 -0.29
C ALA A 170 2.29 11.44 0.63
N PHE A 171 3.51 11.08 1.03
CA PHE A 171 3.81 9.94 1.91
C PHE A 171 4.60 10.34 3.16
N ARG A 172 4.48 11.60 3.60
CA ARG A 172 5.21 12.06 4.80
C ARG A 172 4.83 11.24 6.03
N ASN A 173 5.82 10.90 6.87
CA ASN A 173 5.67 10.15 8.11
C ASN A 173 4.98 8.78 7.97
N THR A 174 5.18 8.10 6.83
CA THR A 174 4.73 6.70 6.64
C THR A 174 5.80 5.70 7.09
N LYS A 175 5.43 4.42 7.16
CA LYS A 175 6.34 3.29 7.48
C LYS A 175 6.78 2.52 6.23
N LEU A 176 6.70 3.14 5.04
CA LEU A 176 7.11 2.50 3.80
C LEU A 176 8.55 2.00 3.92
N THR A 177 8.79 0.75 3.52
CA THR A 177 10.11 0.12 3.63
C THR A 177 10.85 0.07 2.30
N ASN A 178 10.11 -0.25 1.24
CA ASN A 178 10.57 -0.28 -0.13
C ASN A 178 9.51 0.37 -1.01
N VAL A 179 9.94 1.20 -1.94
CA VAL A 179 9.06 1.91 -2.88
C VAL A 179 9.52 1.62 -4.30
N GLU A 180 8.58 1.26 -5.17
CA GLU A 180 8.83 1.02 -6.59
C GLU A 180 7.96 1.98 -7.42
N LEU A 181 8.60 2.95 -8.06
CA LEU A 181 7.97 4.03 -8.80
C LEU A 181 7.87 3.68 -10.29
N PRO A 182 6.71 3.91 -10.93
CA PRO A 182 6.45 3.48 -12.29
C PRO A 182 7.22 4.26 -13.34
N SER A 183 7.39 3.63 -14.50
CA SER A 183 8.12 4.19 -15.64
C SER A 183 7.40 5.39 -16.26
N THR A 184 6.13 5.59 -15.95
CA THR A 184 5.31 6.72 -16.38
C THR A 184 5.45 7.96 -15.50
N LEU A 185 6.15 7.86 -14.37
CA LEU A 185 6.29 8.97 -13.42
C LEU A 185 7.15 10.08 -14.03
N THR A 186 6.57 11.27 -14.22
CA THR A 186 7.25 12.43 -14.81
C THR A 186 7.55 13.51 -13.80
N ASP A 187 6.77 13.62 -12.73
CA ASP A 187 6.86 14.75 -11.79
C ASP A 187 6.72 14.32 -10.33
N MET A 188 7.64 14.82 -9.50
CA MET A 188 7.58 14.68 -8.04
C MET A 188 7.91 16.01 -7.36
N GLU A 189 7.07 16.42 -6.43
CA GLU A 189 7.31 17.64 -5.66
C GLU A 189 8.22 17.39 -4.45
N ALA A 190 8.58 18.47 -3.76
CA ALA A 190 9.44 18.37 -2.58
C ALA A 190 8.82 17.50 -1.48
N LYS A 191 9.67 16.82 -0.71
CA LYS A 191 9.35 16.17 0.56
C LYS A 191 8.29 15.07 0.47
N VAL A 192 8.15 14.43 -0.69
CA VAL A 192 7.19 13.33 -0.91
C VAL A 192 7.31 12.25 0.17
N PHE A 193 8.53 11.87 0.56
CA PHE A 193 8.80 10.81 1.54
C PHE A 193 9.40 11.35 2.85
N ASP A 194 9.19 12.62 3.18
CA ASP A 194 9.71 13.22 4.42
C ASP A 194 9.36 12.37 5.65
N GLY A 195 10.34 12.08 6.50
CA GLY A 195 10.10 11.33 7.73
C GLY A 195 9.72 9.86 7.54
N CYS A 196 9.92 9.26 6.36
CA CYS A 196 9.75 7.81 6.16
C CYS A 196 10.89 7.03 6.83
N LYS A 197 10.81 6.88 8.15
CA LYS A 197 11.92 6.38 8.99
C LYS A 197 12.34 4.94 8.69
N GLU A 198 11.45 4.15 8.09
CA GLU A 198 11.68 2.75 7.74
C GLU A 198 12.06 2.54 6.28
N LEU A 199 12.09 3.60 5.47
CA LEU A 199 12.38 3.52 4.04
C LEU A 199 13.85 3.18 3.84
N THR A 200 14.12 2.06 3.17
CA THR A 200 15.48 1.57 2.92
C THR A 200 15.89 1.69 1.46
N THR A 201 14.93 1.46 0.55
CA THR A 201 15.17 1.40 -0.89
C THR A 201 14.05 2.08 -1.67
N VAL A 202 14.43 2.88 -2.67
CA VAL A 202 13.50 3.42 -3.67
C VAL A 202 13.99 3.01 -5.04
N THR A 203 13.12 2.35 -5.81
CA THR A 203 13.40 1.93 -7.18
C THR A 203 12.62 2.82 -8.14
N PHE A 204 13.31 3.49 -9.05
CA PHE A 204 12.69 4.13 -10.19
C PHE A 204 12.77 3.17 -11.39
N THR A 205 11.65 2.99 -12.08
CA THR A 205 11.59 2.14 -13.29
C THR A 205 11.58 2.93 -14.59
N SER A 206 11.54 4.27 -14.50
CA SER A 206 11.63 5.16 -15.65
C SER A 206 13.06 5.25 -16.17
N LYS A 207 13.19 5.34 -17.49
CA LYS A 207 14.48 5.64 -18.14
C LYS A 207 14.87 7.10 -18.01
N ALA A 208 13.90 8.00 -17.86
CA ALA A 208 14.12 9.42 -17.66
C ALA A 208 13.88 9.77 -16.18
N ALA A 209 14.80 10.52 -15.58
CA ALA A 209 14.61 11.05 -14.24
C ALA A 209 13.39 11.99 -14.22
N PRO A 210 12.42 11.81 -13.30
CA PRO A 210 11.31 12.73 -13.13
C PRO A 210 11.81 14.14 -12.79
N SER A 211 11.00 15.16 -13.05
CA SER A 211 11.22 16.50 -12.49
C SER A 211 11.11 16.45 -10.98
N MET A 212 12.18 16.88 -10.28
CA MET A 212 12.33 16.78 -8.83
C MET A 212 12.97 18.07 -8.27
N PRO A 213 12.25 19.20 -8.21
CA PRO A 213 12.84 20.51 -7.87
C PRO A 213 13.31 20.64 -6.41
N GLY A 214 12.94 19.71 -5.53
CA GLY A 214 13.30 19.75 -4.10
C GLY A 214 13.73 18.40 -3.55
N GLU A 215 14.17 18.41 -2.29
CA GLU A 215 14.58 17.20 -1.57
C GLU A 215 13.41 16.25 -1.37
N LEU A 216 13.52 15.00 -1.83
CA LEU A 216 12.45 14.01 -1.71
C LEU A 216 12.43 13.27 -0.37
N PHE A 217 13.60 13.06 0.23
CA PHE A 217 13.83 12.14 1.34
C PHE A 217 14.37 12.79 2.64
N PRO A 218 13.95 14.00 3.04
CA PRO A 218 14.38 14.51 4.33
C PRO A 218 13.93 13.57 5.45
N ASN A 219 14.72 13.48 6.52
CA ASN A 219 14.41 12.66 7.69
C ASN A 219 14.16 11.16 7.41
N CYS A 220 14.83 10.59 6.40
CA CYS A 220 14.81 9.16 6.06
C CYS A 220 16.11 8.44 6.49
N PRO A 221 16.38 8.24 7.79
CA PRO A 221 17.68 7.78 8.29
C PRO A 221 18.06 6.35 7.88
N LYS A 222 17.10 5.52 7.45
CA LYS A 222 17.35 4.14 7.00
C LYS A 222 17.51 4.02 5.48
N LEU A 223 17.31 5.11 4.72
CA LEU A 223 17.45 5.08 3.28
C LEU A 223 18.93 4.87 2.95
N LYS A 224 19.22 3.84 2.16
CA LYS A 224 20.60 3.49 1.78
C LYS A 224 20.80 3.55 0.28
N THR A 225 19.81 3.10 -0.48
CA THR A 225 19.99 2.83 -1.91
C THR A 225 18.81 3.35 -2.72
N ILE A 226 19.12 4.06 -3.79
CA ILE A 226 18.21 4.34 -4.89
C ILE A 226 18.58 3.42 -6.05
N ILE A 227 17.63 2.67 -6.58
CA ILE A 227 17.84 1.77 -7.72
C ILE A 227 17.22 2.42 -8.96
N VAL A 228 17.96 2.44 -10.06
CA VAL A 228 17.52 2.99 -11.35
C VAL A 228 17.91 2.03 -12.49
N PRO A 229 17.33 2.15 -13.70
CA PRO A 229 17.84 1.42 -14.86
C PRO A 229 19.31 1.75 -15.09
N LYS A 230 20.12 0.74 -15.43
CA LYS A 230 21.58 0.90 -15.61
C LYS A 230 21.91 2.00 -16.61
N GLU A 231 21.14 2.12 -17.69
CA GLU A 231 21.32 3.17 -18.70
C GLU A 231 20.99 4.59 -18.21
N SER A 232 20.27 4.72 -17.09
CA SER A 232 19.79 5.99 -16.55
C SER A 232 20.62 6.49 -15.37
N LEU A 233 21.62 5.73 -14.93
CA LEU A 233 22.41 6.02 -13.73
C LEU A 233 22.94 7.46 -13.72
N GLU A 234 23.59 7.89 -14.80
CA GLU A 234 24.16 9.24 -14.93
C GLU A 234 23.09 10.33 -14.81
N ALA A 235 21.96 10.17 -15.49
CA ALA A 235 20.86 11.13 -15.46
C ALA A 235 20.25 11.28 -14.06
N TYR A 236 20.07 10.17 -13.35
CA TYR A 236 19.56 10.20 -11.98
C TYR A 236 20.58 10.77 -10.98
N THR A 237 21.87 10.48 -11.14
CA THR A 237 22.93 11.06 -10.32
C THR A 237 23.02 12.57 -10.47
N ALA A 238 22.79 13.10 -11.68
CA ALA A 238 22.75 14.54 -11.90
C ALA A 238 21.47 15.22 -11.35
N ALA A 239 20.33 14.52 -11.39
CA ALA A 239 19.03 15.08 -11.03
C ALA A 239 18.69 15.01 -9.53
N LEU A 240 19.10 13.94 -8.83
CA LEU A 240 18.70 13.69 -7.45
C LEU A 240 19.62 14.39 -6.44
N LYS A 241 19.00 15.18 -5.57
CA LYS A 241 19.63 15.65 -4.32
C LYS A 241 19.41 14.60 -3.24
N LEU A 242 20.48 13.93 -2.83
CA LEU A 242 20.43 12.84 -1.87
C LEU A 242 20.97 13.23 -0.49
N PRO A 243 20.41 12.68 0.59
CA PRO A 243 21.02 12.74 1.92
C PRO A 243 22.42 12.08 1.93
N GLU A 244 23.24 12.46 2.91
CA GLU A 244 24.56 11.86 3.12
C GLU A 244 24.45 10.34 3.33
N GLY A 245 25.36 9.58 2.71
CA GLY A 245 25.43 8.12 2.82
C GLY A 245 24.45 7.33 1.94
N VAL A 246 23.58 8.00 1.17
CA VAL A 246 22.69 7.34 0.20
C VAL A 246 23.40 7.20 -1.15
N THR A 247 23.34 6.01 -1.75
CA THR A 247 23.93 5.72 -3.07
C THR A 247 22.86 5.52 -4.14
N ILE A 248 23.24 5.73 -5.41
CA ILE A 248 22.42 5.36 -6.57
C ILE A 248 23.09 4.18 -7.26
N GLU A 249 22.33 3.11 -7.48
CA GLU A 249 22.77 1.89 -8.14
C GLU A 249 21.99 1.69 -9.45
N GLY A 250 22.71 1.64 -10.56
CA GLY A 250 22.15 1.24 -11.85
C GLY A 250 22.06 -0.29 -11.94
N ARG A 251 20.87 -0.83 -12.25
CA ARG A 251 20.65 -2.28 -12.41
C ARG A 251 20.03 -2.61 -13.77
N GLU A 252 20.43 -3.74 -14.34
CA GLU A 252 19.83 -4.25 -15.58
C GLU A 252 18.43 -4.82 -15.31
N GLY A 253 17.54 -4.72 -16.31
CA GLY A 253 16.20 -5.32 -16.25
C GLY A 253 15.17 -4.57 -15.38
N ILE A 254 15.46 -3.35 -14.94
CA ILE A 254 14.52 -2.49 -14.23
C ILE A 254 13.60 -1.80 -15.26
N THR A 255 12.42 -2.37 -15.52
CA THR A 255 11.56 -1.90 -16.63
C THR A 255 10.11 -1.56 -16.25
N ALA A 256 9.60 -2.04 -15.11
CA ALA A 256 8.22 -1.79 -14.70
C ALA A 256 8.03 -2.06 -13.21
N VAL A 257 7.02 -1.44 -12.61
CA VAL A 257 6.57 -1.77 -11.25
C VAL A 257 6.14 -3.23 -11.23
N ARG A 258 6.54 -3.97 -10.19
CA ARG A 258 5.93 -5.25 -9.89
C ARG A 258 4.46 -5.02 -9.56
N SER A 259 3.59 -5.24 -10.55
CA SER A 259 2.15 -5.17 -10.35
C SER A 259 1.74 -6.12 -9.22
N ALA A 260 0.68 -5.79 -8.48
CA ALA A 260 0.01 -6.72 -7.57
C ALA A 260 -0.66 -7.92 -8.30
N ALA A 261 -0.12 -8.37 -9.45
CA ALA A 261 -0.26 -9.74 -9.88
C ALA A 261 0.40 -10.61 -8.80
N SER A 262 -0.45 -10.98 -7.84
CA SER A 262 -0.25 -11.86 -6.70
C SER A 262 1.15 -12.43 -6.57
N ALA A 263 1.83 -12.18 -5.44
CA ALA A 263 2.54 -13.31 -4.85
C ALA A 263 1.53 -14.46 -4.84
N ALA A 264 1.83 -15.54 -5.58
CA ALA A 264 0.87 -16.61 -5.81
C ALA A 264 0.24 -16.95 -4.45
N PRO A 265 -1.10 -16.96 -4.34
CA PRO A 265 -1.77 -17.18 -3.07
C PRO A 265 -1.15 -18.43 -2.43
N VAL A 266 -0.63 -18.29 -1.21
CA VAL A 266 0.06 -19.40 -0.55
C VAL A 266 -1.01 -20.35 -0.04
N GLU A 267 -0.86 -21.65 -0.33
CA GLU A 267 -1.72 -22.68 0.25
C GLU A 267 -1.62 -22.64 1.78
N VAL A 268 -2.74 -22.32 2.45
CA VAL A 268 -2.83 -22.28 3.92
C VAL A 268 -3.45 -23.55 4.49
N ALA A 269 -4.29 -24.23 3.70
CA ALA A 269 -4.89 -25.50 4.07
C ALA A 269 -5.39 -26.26 2.83
N ARG A 270 -5.43 -27.59 2.95
CA ARG A 270 -5.96 -28.49 1.93
C ARG A 270 -6.95 -29.46 2.57
N PHE A 271 -7.98 -29.83 1.83
CA PHE A 271 -9.03 -30.74 2.28
C PHE A 271 -9.40 -31.73 1.16
N ASP A 272 -9.94 -32.88 1.54
CA ASP A 272 -10.63 -33.77 0.60
C ASP A 272 -12.06 -33.27 0.31
N LEU A 273 -12.78 -33.97 -0.57
CA LEU A 273 -14.17 -33.65 -0.92
C LEU A 273 -15.15 -33.85 0.24
N GLN A 274 -14.74 -34.55 1.30
CA GLN A 274 -15.51 -34.76 2.52
C GLN A 274 -15.22 -33.69 3.59
N GLY A 275 -14.37 -32.70 3.29
CA GLY A 275 -14.01 -31.61 4.19
C GLY A 275 -12.97 -31.99 5.25
N ARG A 276 -12.33 -33.15 5.15
CA ARG A 276 -11.25 -33.55 6.07
C ARG A 276 -9.94 -32.90 5.66
N ARG A 277 -9.21 -32.37 6.64
CA ARG A 277 -7.93 -31.68 6.39
C ARG A 277 -6.86 -32.69 5.94
N LEU A 278 -6.17 -32.34 4.87
CA LEU A 278 -5.05 -33.09 4.31
C LEU A 278 -3.72 -32.45 4.74
N THR A 279 -2.75 -33.27 5.14
CA THR A 279 -1.39 -32.83 5.50
C THR A 279 -0.45 -32.81 4.29
N GLN A 280 -0.84 -33.44 3.19
CA GLN A 280 -0.11 -33.49 1.92
C GLN A 280 -1.09 -33.67 0.74
N PRO A 281 -0.68 -33.38 -0.51
CA PRO A 281 -1.51 -33.60 -1.68
C PRO A 281 -1.91 -35.08 -1.83
N GLN A 282 -3.21 -35.35 -1.90
CA GLN A 282 -3.77 -36.67 -2.19
C GLN A 282 -4.22 -36.74 -3.65
N LYS A 283 -4.02 -37.88 -4.32
CA LYS A 283 -4.47 -38.13 -5.70
C LYS A 283 -5.99 -37.94 -5.80
N GLY A 284 -6.43 -37.17 -6.79
CA GLY A 284 -7.83 -36.77 -6.97
C GLY A 284 -8.05 -35.26 -6.81
N VAL A 285 -9.29 -34.87 -6.53
CA VAL A 285 -9.67 -33.46 -6.36
C VAL A 285 -9.49 -33.06 -4.89
N ASN A 286 -8.61 -32.09 -4.65
CA ASN A 286 -8.38 -31.50 -3.35
C ASN A 286 -8.97 -30.09 -3.31
N LEU A 287 -9.59 -29.71 -2.21
CA LEU A 287 -10.01 -28.32 -1.95
C LEU A 287 -8.85 -27.59 -1.27
N VAL A 288 -8.28 -26.59 -1.93
CA VAL A 288 -7.15 -25.80 -1.41
C VAL A 288 -7.63 -24.41 -1.05
N ARG A 289 -7.42 -24.02 0.22
CA ARG A 289 -7.64 -22.66 0.71
C ARG A 289 -6.33 -21.90 0.65
N TYR A 290 -6.40 -20.67 0.16
CA TYR A 290 -5.24 -19.81 -0.02
C TYR A 290 -5.22 -18.62 0.95
N SER A 291 -4.04 -18.02 1.12
CA SER A 291 -3.79 -16.88 2.03
C SER A 291 -4.61 -15.63 1.71
N ASN A 292 -5.13 -15.50 0.49
CA ASN A 292 -6.03 -14.41 0.09
C ASN A 292 -7.51 -14.69 0.37
N GLY A 293 -7.83 -15.79 1.08
CA GLY A 293 -9.21 -16.18 1.42
C GLY A 293 -9.95 -16.97 0.33
N THR A 294 -9.38 -17.11 -0.86
CA THR A 294 -9.99 -17.92 -1.93
C THR A 294 -9.85 -19.43 -1.69
N THR A 295 -10.75 -20.22 -2.28
CA THR A 295 -10.67 -21.68 -2.28
C THR A 295 -10.74 -22.20 -3.71
N ALA A 296 -9.87 -23.13 -4.10
CA ALA A 296 -9.87 -23.73 -5.43
C ALA A 296 -9.92 -25.26 -5.36
N LYS A 297 -10.45 -25.88 -6.42
CA LYS A 297 -10.33 -27.32 -6.67
C LYS A 297 -9.03 -27.60 -7.41
N VAL A 298 -8.10 -28.29 -6.77
CA VAL A 298 -6.79 -28.66 -7.34
C VAL A 298 -6.78 -30.16 -7.62
N VAL A 299 -6.60 -30.54 -8.87
CA VAL A 299 -6.50 -31.94 -9.29
C VAL A 299 -5.04 -32.38 -9.14
N VAL A 300 -4.81 -33.37 -8.28
CA VAL A 300 -3.52 -34.02 -8.09
C VAL A 300 -3.55 -35.34 -8.88
N ARG A 301 -2.65 -35.47 -9.85
CA ARG A 301 -2.56 -36.66 -10.73
C ARG A 301 -1.70 -37.76 -10.12
#